data_AF-A0A328Q6E7-F1
#
_entry.id   AF-A0A328Q6E7-F1
#
_cell.length_a   1.000
_cell.length_b   1.000
_cell.length_c   1.000
_cell.angle_alpha   90.00
_cell.angle_beta   90.00
_cell.angle_gamma   90.00
#
_symmetry.space_group_name_H-M   'P 1'
#
loop_
_entity.id
_entity.type
_entity.pdbx_description
1 polymer ?
#
loop_
_entity_poly.entity_id
_entity_poly.type
_entity_poly.pdbx_seq_one_letter_code
_entity_poly.pdbx_strand_id
1 'polypeptide(L)' 'FQIGMVDRIGGDRSGTGDVIAAIIAGMYLNGRSLYESVKKAADYVSKCIRYCEENEVPSYWGLCFEMFMKDLTEEA' A
#
# COMPACT_ATOMS: atom_id res chain seq x y z
N PHE A 1 2.31 -6.65 -22.09
CA PHE A 1 2.09 -5.72 -20.97
C PHE A 1 1.56 -6.51 -19.79
N GLN A 2 2.07 -6.26 -18.58
CA GLN A 2 1.52 -6.83 -17.36
C GLN A 2 0.54 -5.82 -16.76
N ILE A 3 -0.67 -6.26 -16.46
CA ILE A 3 -1.75 -5.41 -15.91
C ILE A 3 -2.16 -6.03 -14.57
N GLY A 4 -2.19 -5.21 -13.52
CA GLY A 4 -2.77 -5.54 -12.22
C GLY A 4 -4.13 -4.87 -12.07
N MET A 5 -5.13 -5.63 -11.62
CA MET A 5 -6.47 -5.12 -11.29
C MET A 5 -6.59 -5.08 -9.77
N VAL A 6 -7.15 -4.00 -9.24
CA VAL A 6 -7.45 -3.85 -7.81
C VAL A 6 -8.84 -3.27 -7.63
N ASP A 7 -9.53 -3.70 -6.58
CA ASP A 7 -10.83 -3.14 -6.23
C ASP A 7 -10.65 -1.74 -5.64
N ARG A 8 -11.59 -0.84 -5.96
CA ARG A 8 -11.68 0.43 -5.21
C ARG A 8 -12.29 0.14 -3.85
N ILE A 9 -11.57 0.50 -2.79
CA ILE A 9 -11.98 0.31 -1.40
C ILE A 9 -12.08 1.69 -0.77
N GLY A 10 -13.16 1.95 -0.03
CA GLY A 10 -13.32 3.15 0.78
C GLY A 10 -13.33 4.48 0.00
N GLY A 11 -13.30 5.57 0.78
CA GLY A 11 -13.15 6.93 0.28
C GLY A 11 -11.69 7.34 0.03
N ASP A 12 -11.51 8.55 -0.52
CA ASP A 12 -10.18 9.08 -0.79
C ASP A 12 -9.43 9.40 0.52
N ARG A 13 -8.13 9.08 0.56
CA ARG A 13 -7.26 9.29 1.73
C ARG A 13 -5.95 9.95 1.31
N SER A 14 -5.58 11.03 2.00
CA SER A 14 -4.32 11.75 1.77
C SER A 14 -3.12 10.85 2.02
N GLY A 15 -2.04 11.04 1.24
CA GLY A 15 -0.79 10.28 1.40
C GLY A 15 -0.78 8.89 0.73
N THR A 16 -1.90 8.43 0.15
CA THR A 16 -1.97 7.12 -0.52
C THR A 16 -0.94 6.98 -1.64
N GLY A 17 -0.79 8.02 -2.48
CA GLY A 17 0.21 8.03 -3.54
C GLY A 17 1.64 7.98 -3.01
N ASP A 18 1.91 8.67 -1.90
CA ASP A 18 3.24 8.72 -1.28
C ASP A 18 3.65 7.34 -0.74
N VAL A 19 2.73 6.63 -0.08
CA VAL A 19 2.97 5.27 0.42
C VAL A 19 3.20 4.30 -0.74
N ILE A 20 2.38 4.36 -1.80
CA ILE A 20 2.57 3.51 -2.99
C ILE A 20 3.95 3.75 -3.62
N ALA A 21 4.30 5.03 -3.84
CA ALA A 21 5.57 5.40 -4.45
C ALA A 21 6.77 4.96 -3.61
N ALA A 22 6.69 5.12 -2.28
CA ALA A 22 7.75 4.71 -1.35
C ALA A 22 7.98 3.20 -1.39
N ILE A 23 6.91 2.38 -1.38
CA ILE A 23 7.02 0.91 -1.45
C ILE A 23 7.61 0.49 -2.79
N ILE A 24 7.13 1.06 -3.91
CA ILE A 24 7.64 0.74 -5.24
C ILE A 24 9.13 1.07 -5.34
N ALA A 25 9.53 2.26 -4.90
CA ALA A 25 10.93 2.68 -4.92
C ALA A 25 11.80 1.76 -4.05
N GLY A 26 11.37 1.48 -2.81
CA GLY A 26 12.09 0.60 -1.90
C GLY A 26 12.28 -0.81 -2.46
N MET A 27 11.21 -1.43 -2.97
CA MET A 27 11.28 -2.77 -3.56
C MET A 27 12.14 -2.81 -4.81
N TYR A 28 12.00 -1.84 -5.70
CA TYR A 28 12.78 -1.77 -6.93
C TYR A 28 14.28 -1.60 -6.65
N LEU A 29 14.63 -0.77 -5.66
CA LEU A 29 16.02 -0.62 -5.19
C LEU A 29 16.57 -1.89 -4.54
N ASN A 30 15.71 -2.74 -3.98
CA ASN A 30 16.07 -4.07 -3.45
C ASN A 30 16.01 -5.19 -4.50
N GLY A 31 16.07 -4.85 -5.79
CA GLY A 31 16.20 -5.82 -6.88
C GLY A 31 14.91 -6.52 -7.29
N ARG A 32 13.76 -6.08 -6.78
CA ARG A 32 12.44 -6.60 -7.19
C ARG A 32 12.03 -6.02 -8.54
N SER A 33 11.26 -6.79 -9.31
CA SER A 33 10.75 -6.27 -10.59
C SER A 33 9.73 -5.15 -10.36
N LEU A 34 9.55 -4.27 -11.34
CA LEU A 34 8.55 -3.21 -11.27
C LEU A 34 7.14 -3.77 -11.04
N TYR A 35 6.77 -4.85 -11.73
CA TYR A 35 5.46 -5.46 -11.58
C TYR A 35 5.23 -6.02 -10.18
N GLU A 36 6.22 -6.73 -9.61
CA GLU A 36 6.15 -7.21 -8.22
C GLU A 36 6.02 -6.06 -7.23
N SER A 37 6.78 -4.99 -7.46
CA SER A 37 6.79 -3.79 -6.62
C SER A 37 5.43 -3.09 -6.62
N VAL A 38 4.84 -2.89 -7.80
CA VAL A 38 3.49 -2.30 -7.96
C VAL A 38 2.43 -3.19 -7.32
N LYS A 39 2.50 -4.51 -7.54
CA LYS A 39 1.53 -5.45 -6.98
C LYS A 39 1.56 -5.42 -5.45
N LYS A 40 2.74 -5.53 -4.85
CA LYS A 40 2.91 -5.49 -3.38
C LYS A 40 2.45 -4.16 -2.80
N ALA A 41 2.77 -3.04 -3.43
CA ALA A 41 2.31 -1.72 -3.00
C ALA A 41 0.78 -1.60 -3.02
N ALA A 42 0.14 -2.08 -4.09
CA ALA A 42 -1.30 -2.03 -4.23
C ALA A 42 -2.02 -2.95 -3.22
N ASP A 43 -1.51 -4.17 -3.01
CA ASP A 43 -2.03 -5.11 -2.02
C ASP A 43 -1.89 -4.56 -0.59
N TYR A 44 -0.73 -3.98 -0.27
CA TYR A 44 -0.44 -3.39 1.04
C TYR A 44 -1.33 -2.19 1.35
N VAL A 45 -1.45 -1.25 0.41
CA VAL A 45 -2.32 -0.08 0.59
C VAL A 45 -3.79 -0.49 0.67
N SER A 46 -4.22 -1.47 -0.13
CA SER A 46 -5.59 -2.01 -0.04
C SER A 46 -5.91 -2.56 1.35
N LYS A 47 -4.94 -3.25 1.98
CA LYS A 47 -5.06 -3.71 3.38
C LYS A 47 -5.20 -2.54 4.36
N CYS A 48 -4.38 -1.50 4.19
CA CYS A 48 -4.42 -0.31 5.05
C CYS A 48 -5.74 0.45 4.92
N ILE A 49 -6.24 0.68 3.70
CA ILE A 49 -7.53 1.35 3.47
C ILE A 49 -8.66 0.55 4.11
N ARG A 50 -8.69 -0.77 3.89
CA ARG A 50 -9.72 -1.65 4.46
C ARG A 50 -9.77 -1.54 5.98
N TYR A 51 -8.61 -1.57 6.64
CA TYR A 51 -8.51 -1.36 8.08
C TYR A 51 -9.08 -0.01 8.50
N CYS A 52 -8.75 1.07 7.78
CA CYS A 52 -9.28 2.38 8.09
C CYS A 52 -10.81 2.45 7.95
N GLU A 53 -11.39 1.80 6.93
CA GLU A 53 -12.86 1.75 6.75
C GLU A 53 -13.54 0.93 7.85
N GLU A 54 -12.98 -0.23 8.19
CA GLU A 54 -13.52 -1.12 9.24
C GLU A 54 -13.50 -0.49 10.64
N ASN A 55 -12.59 0.47 10.87
CA ASN A 55 -12.43 1.17 12.15
C ASN A 55 -12.92 2.62 12.10
N GLU A 56 -13.65 3.01 11.06
CA GLU A 56 -14.23 4.35 10.91
C GLU A 56 -13.20 5.49 11.08
N VAL A 57 -11.96 5.26 10.62
CA VAL A 57 -10.86 6.21 10.77
C VAL A 57 -11.13 7.45 9.91
N PRO A 58 -11.09 8.66 10.48
CA PRO A 58 -11.31 9.88 9.72
C PRO A 58 -10.36 10.02 8.53
N SER A 59 -10.89 10.37 7.35
CA SER A 59 -10.12 10.39 6.09
C SER A 59 -8.95 11.37 6.10
N TYR A 60 -9.05 12.47 6.85
CA TYR A 60 -8.00 13.49 6.97
C TYR A 60 -6.79 13.06 7.81
N TRP A 61 -6.84 11.88 8.46
CA TRP A 61 -5.68 11.26 9.09
C TRP A 61 -4.82 10.47 8.11
N GLY A 62 -5.28 10.30 6.87
CA GLY A 62 -4.58 9.52 5.85
C GLY A 62 -4.77 8.02 6.05
N LEU A 63 -3.66 7.27 5.94
CA LEU A 63 -3.58 5.82 5.98
C LEU A 63 -2.95 5.34 7.29
N CYS A 64 -3.60 4.41 7.98
CA CYS A 64 -3.04 3.72 9.14
C CYS A 64 -2.12 2.56 8.70
N PHE A 65 -0.94 2.88 8.17
CA PHE A 65 0.01 1.87 7.69
C PHE A 65 1.01 1.43 8.77
N GLU A 66 1.12 2.17 9.88
CA GLU A 66 2.08 1.94 10.96
C GLU A 66 1.95 0.53 11.55
N MET A 67 0.72 0.05 11.72
CA MET A 67 0.41 -1.27 12.27
C MET A 67 0.81 -2.42 11.34
N PHE A 68 0.99 -2.13 10.05
CA PHE A 68 1.28 -3.12 9.02
C PHE A 68 2.71 -3.02 8.49
N MET A 69 3.55 -2.12 9.00
CA MET A 69 4.91 -1.92 8.44
C MET A 69 5.75 -3.20 8.35
N LYS A 70 5.55 -4.17 9.26
CA LYS A 70 6.22 -5.47 9.22
C LYS A 70 5.93 -6.26 7.94
N ASP A 71 4.79 -6.04 7.29
CA ASP A 71 4.44 -6.72 6.04
C ASP A 71 5.31 -6.30 4.84
N LEU A 72 6.08 -5.20 4.99
CA LEU A 72 7.00 -4.68 3.97
C LEU A 72 8.42 -5.23 4.12
N THR A 73 8.75 -5.85 5.25
CA THR A 73 10.06 -6.49 5.48
C THR A 73 10.02 -7.95 5.09
N GLU A 74 11.09 -8.47 4.49
CA GLU A 74 11.25 -9.91 4.32
C GLU A 74 11.54 -10.55 5.70
N GLU A 75 10.94 -11.71 5.99
CA GLU A 75 11.33 -12.47 7.19
C GLU A 75 12.79 -12.93 7.02
N ALA A 76 13.63 -12.58 8.00
CA ALA A 76 15.02 -13.01 8.07
C ALA A 76 15.14 -14.50 8.44
#